data_AF-A0A2E0MXD9-F1
#
_entry.id   AF-A0A2E0MXD9-F1
#
_cell.length_a   1.000
_cell.length_b   1.000
_cell.length_c   1.000
_cell.angle_alpha   90.00
_cell.angle_beta   90.00
_cell.angle_gamma   90.00
#
_symmetry.space_group_name_H-M   'P 1'
#
loop_
_entity.id
_entity.type
_entity.pdbx_description
1 polymer ?
#
loop_
_entity_poly.entity_id
_entity_poly.type
_entity_poly.pdbx_seq_one_letter_code
_entity_poly.pdbx_strand_id
1 'polypeptide(L)'
;MKKLHYKEWKVEYKGQEIKVTNWWNWDGESSADLFINDKHVDKNDEKQANPNISVFKVNQYSEDIQTLKVYFAGVFKVKVLIKVNGENVFQDKLSTIDRLVNKVFPKD
;
A
#
# COMPACT_ATOMS: atom_id res chain seq x y z
N MET A 1 5.05 6.57 -21.33
CA MET A 1 3.85 7.12 -20.66
C MET A 1 4.27 7.93 -19.44
N LYS A 2 3.56 9.03 -19.15
CA LYS A 2 3.82 9.86 -17.97
C LYS A 2 3.06 9.26 -16.78
N LYS A 3 3.77 8.81 -15.75
CA LYS A 3 3.17 8.35 -14.49
C LYS A 3 2.62 9.57 -13.74
N LEU A 4 1.33 9.86 -13.93
CA LEU A 4 0.64 10.93 -13.21
C LEU A 4 0.36 10.50 -11.76
N HIS A 5 0.17 11.50 -10.89
CA HIS A 5 -0.18 11.28 -9.47
C HIS A 5 0.73 10.28 -8.74
N TYR A 6 1.99 10.18 -9.16
CA TYR A 6 2.97 9.30 -8.54
C TYR A 6 3.16 9.66 -7.08
N LYS A 7 3.16 8.65 -6.22
CA LYS A 7 3.43 8.76 -4.79
C LYS A 7 4.29 7.59 -4.34
N GLU A 8 5.17 7.89 -3.39
CA GLU A 8 6.10 6.94 -2.79
C GLU A 8 6.03 7.06 -1.27
N TRP A 9 6.11 5.91 -0.61
CA TRP A 9 6.25 5.78 0.82
C TRP A 9 7.45 4.89 1.12
N LYS A 10 8.27 5.32 2.08
CA LYS A 10 9.43 4.59 2.57
C LYS A 10 9.36 4.51 4.08
N VAL A 11 9.58 3.32 4.62
CA VAL A 11 9.67 3.07 6.06
C VAL A 11 10.78 2.08 6.32
N GLU A 12 11.60 2.37 7.33
CA GLU A 12 12.60 1.43 7.82
C GLU A 12 11.99 0.55 8.91
N TYR A 13 12.20 -0.76 8.82
CA TYR A 13 11.79 -1.71 9.84
C TYR A 13 12.92 -2.70 10.08
N LYS A 14 13.49 -2.66 11.29
CA LYS A 14 14.62 -3.50 11.72
C LYS A 14 15.78 -3.55 10.71
N GLY A 15 16.17 -2.39 10.18
CA GLY A 15 17.26 -2.29 9.21
C GLY A 15 16.91 -2.73 7.78
N GLN A 16 15.65 -3.05 7.48
CA GLN A 16 15.15 -3.26 6.12
C GLN A 16 14.31 -2.07 5.67
N GLU A 17 14.60 -1.52 4.49
CA GLU A 17 13.76 -0.49 3.86
C GLU A 17 12.58 -1.16 3.17
N ILE A 18 11.36 -0.78 3.53
CA ILE A 18 10.13 -1.13 2.83
C ILE A 18 9.71 0.10 2.03
N LYS A 19 9.61 -0.06 0.71
CA LYS A 19 9.19 1.00 -0.21
C LYS A 19 7.94 0.59 -0.97
N VAL A 20 6.93 1.43 -0.91
CA VAL A 20 5.69 1.27 -1.67
C VAL A 20 5.57 2.44 -2.62
N THR A 21 5.27 2.15 -3.89
CA THR A 21 4.97 3.19 -4.87
C THR A 21 3.57 2.99 -5.44
N ASN A 22 2.95 4.08 -5.86
CA ASN A 22 1.69 4.05 -6.58
C ASN A 22 1.68 5.18 -7.62
N TRP A 23 1.09 4.92 -8.78
CA TRP A 23 0.71 5.96 -9.72
C TRP A 23 -0.61 5.60 -10.40
N TRP A 24 -1.29 6.62 -10.90
CA TRP A 24 -2.50 6.44 -11.69
C TRP A 24 -2.72 7.64 -12.61
N ASN A 25 -3.44 7.44 -13.72
CA ASN A 25 -3.83 8.51 -14.63
C ASN A 25 -5.35 8.56 -14.84
N TRP A 26 -5.80 9.65 -15.45
CA TRP A 26 -7.21 9.87 -15.76
C TRP A 26 -7.74 8.92 -16.85
N ASP A 27 -6.84 8.25 -17.58
CA ASP A 27 -7.18 7.22 -18.57
C ASP A 27 -7.50 5.86 -17.90
N GLY A 28 -7.41 5.79 -16.57
CA GLY A 28 -7.74 4.60 -15.79
C GLY A 28 -6.63 3.55 -15.78
N GLU A 29 -5.40 3.94 -16.10
CA GLU A 29 -4.20 3.15 -15.82
C GLU A 29 -3.74 3.41 -14.40
N SER A 30 -3.35 2.36 -13.70
CA SER A 30 -2.78 2.42 -12.37
C SER A 30 -1.73 1.34 -12.22
N SER A 31 -0.81 1.58 -11.30
CA SER A 31 0.10 0.54 -10.84
C SER A 31 0.59 0.87 -9.44
N ALA A 32 0.84 -0.17 -8.68
CA ALA A 32 1.56 -0.09 -7.44
C ALA A 32 2.65 -1.14 -7.41
N ASP A 33 3.75 -0.81 -6.75
CA ASP A 33 4.91 -1.69 -6.62
C ASP A 33 5.38 -1.71 -5.17
N LEU A 34 5.75 -2.89 -4.69
CA LEU A 34 6.38 -3.11 -3.40
C LEU A 34 7.85 -3.49 -3.59
N PHE A 35 8.72 -2.84 -2.84
CA PHE A 35 10.14 -3.16 -2.77
C PHE A 35 10.58 -3.36 -1.33
N ILE A 36 11.55 -4.24 -1.13
CA ILE A 36 12.27 -4.39 0.13
C ILE A 36 13.77 -4.33 -0.17
N ASN A 37 14.49 -3.38 0.46
CA ASN A 37 15.91 -3.10 0.18
C ASN A 37 16.17 -2.95 -1.33
N ASP A 38 15.38 -2.11 -1.99
CA ASP A 38 15.37 -1.87 -3.44
C ASP A 38 15.10 -3.08 -4.36
N LYS A 39 14.95 -4.29 -3.82
CA LYS A 39 14.51 -5.45 -4.57
C LYS A 39 13.00 -5.37 -4.79
N HIS A 40 12.57 -5.46 -6.04
CA HIS A 40 11.14 -5.55 -6.39
C HIS A 40 10.57 -6.87 -5.89
N VAL A 41 9.49 -6.79 -5.10
CA VAL A 41 8.87 -7.94 -4.42
C VAL A 41 7.54 -8.29 -5.06
N ASP A 42 6.70 -7.28 -5.32
CA ASP A 42 5.35 -7.50 -5.83
C ASP A 42 4.82 -6.28 -6.59
N LYS A 43 3.80 -6.50 -7.43
CA LYS A 43 3.17 -5.49 -8.28
C LYS A 43 1.66 -5.70 -8.36
N ASN A 44 0.90 -4.62 -8.33
CA ASN A 44 -0.55 -4.64 -8.47
C ASN A 44 -0.99 -3.56 -9.48
N ASP A 45 -1.73 -3.97 -10.52
CA ASP A 45 -2.24 -3.10 -11.59
C ASP A 45 -3.77 -2.91 -11.52
N GLU A 46 -4.39 -3.22 -10.38
CA GLU A 46 -5.83 -3.05 -10.20
C GLU A 46 -6.22 -1.57 -10.20
N LYS A 47 -7.36 -1.29 -10.83
CA LYS A 47 -7.88 0.07 -11.02
C LYS A 47 -8.58 0.63 -9.78
N GLN A 48 -9.01 -0.24 -8.86
CA GLN A 48 -9.74 0.14 -7.66
C GLN A 48 -9.19 -0.64 -6.47
N ALA A 49 -8.75 0.08 -5.44
CA ALA A 49 -8.34 -0.53 -4.19
C ALA A 49 -9.55 -0.67 -3.26
N ASN A 50 -9.72 -1.85 -2.66
CA ASN A 50 -10.59 -2.01 -1.50
C ASN A 50 -9.76 -1.75 -0.22
N PRO A 51 -10.10 -0.76 0.62
CA PRO A 51 -9.33 -0.40 1.80
C PRO A 51 -9.29 -1.47 2.90
N ASN A 52 -10.19 -2.45 2.85
CA ASN A 52 -10.21 -3.56 3.81
C ASN A 52 -9.42 -4.78 3.34
N ILE A 53 -8.99 -4.80 2.07
CA ILE A 53 -8.25 -5.90 1.46
C ILE A 53 -6.81 -5.46 1.26
N SER A 54 -5.85 -6.32 1.60
CA SER A 54 -4.44 -5.99 1.38
C SER A 54 -4.11 -6.05 -0.11
N VAL A 55 -3.59 -4.96 -0.65
CA VAL A 55 -3.08 -4.85 -2.02
C VAL A 55 -1.83 -5.70 -2.21
N PHE A 56 -0.96 -5.73 -1.19
CA PHE A 56 0.19 -6.62 -1.13
C PHE A 56 0.12 -7.49 0.12
N LYS A 57 0.44 -8.78 -0.04
CA LYS A 57 0.55 -9.74 1.05
C LYS A 57 1.76 -10.63 0.82
N VAL A 58 2.83 -10.37 1.57
CA VAL A 58 4.06 -11.17 1.56
C VAL A 58 4.13 -11.97 2.85
N ASN A 59 4.43 -13.27 2.75
CA ASN A 59 4.63 -14.14 3.91
C ASN A 59 6.06 -14.70 3.89
N GLN A 60 6.64 -14.90 5.07
CA GLN A 60 7.94 -15.53 5.28
C GLN A 60 9.07 -14.91 4.43
N TYR A 61 9.11 -13.58 4.33
CA TYR A 61 10.16 -12.89 3.57
C TYR A 61 11.54 -13.02 4.23
N SER A 62 11.58 -12.91 5.56
CA SER A 62 12.77 -13.11 6.39
C SER A 62 12.36 -13.45 7.83
N GLU A 63 13.33 -13.73 8.71
CA GLU A 63 13.07 -13.92 10.15
C GLU A 63 12.39 -12.71 10.78
N ASP A 64 12.76 -11.50 10.35
CA ASP A 64 12.21 -10.25 10.86
C ASP A 64 10.87 -9.86 10.21
N ILE A 65 10.65 -10.25 8.96
CA ILE A 65 9.42 -9.94 8.19
C ILE A 65 8.71 -11.26 7.85
N GLN A 66 7.97 -11.77 8.82
CA GLN A 66 7.17 -12.99 8.66
C GLN A 66 5.88 -12.71 7.91
N THR A 67 5.27 -11.55 8.12
CA THR A 67 4.14 -11.08 7.30
C THR A 67 4.29 -9.60 6.99
N LEU A 68 4.02 -9.22 5.75
CA LEU A 68 3.91 -7.83 5.34
C LEU A 68 2.62 -7.66 4.58
N LYS A 69 1.78 -6.73 5.03
CA LYS A 69 0.53 -6.38 4.38
C LYS A 69 0.47 -4.89 4.10
N VAL A 70 0.12 -4.53 2.88
CA VAL A 70 -0.06 -3.14 2.46
C VAL A 70 -1.51 -2.94 2.04
N TYR A 71 -2.12 -1.88 2.54
CA TYR A 71 -3.50 -1.51 2.24
C TYR A 71 -3.51 -0.11 1.63
N PHE A 72 -4.34 0.10 0.61
CA PHE A 72 -4.60 1.42 0.06
C PHE A 72 -6.00 1.91 0.36
N ALA A 73 -6.11 3.19 0.68
CA ALA A 73 -7.38 3.86 0.91
C ALA A 73 -7.37 5.26 0.26
N GLY A 74 -8.53 5.91 0.29
CA GLY A 74 -8.71 7.29 -0.15
C GLY A 74 -9.22 7.41 -1.57
N VAL A 75 -10.28 8.20 -1.73
CA VAL A 75 -10.82 8.58 -3.03
C VAL A 75 -10.04 9.83 -3.49
N PHE A 76 -9.44 9.83 -4.68
CA PHE A 76 -8.60 10.89 -5.26
C PHE A 76 -7.17 11.07 -4.72
N LYS A 77 -6.91 10.81 -3.43
CA LYS A 77 -5.55 10.82 -2.87
C LYS A 77 -5.26 9.50 -2.18
N VAL A 78 -4.40 8.70 -2.80
CA VAL A 78 -4.01 7.39 -2.26
C VAL A 78 -3.28 7.59 -0.92
N LYS A 79 -3.73 6.82 0.06
CA LYS A 79 -3.19 6.70 1.41
C LYS A 79 -2.79 5.25 1.64
N VAL A 80 -1.70 5.04 2.36
CA VAL A 80 -1.21 3.69 2.65
C VAL A 80 -1.25 3.37 4.14
N LEU A 81 -1.55 2.11 4.45
CA LEU A 81 -1.24 1.47 5.72
C LEU A 81 -0.30 0.30 5.43
N ILE A 82 0.87 0.31 6.08
CA ILE A 82 1.86 -0.76 6.00
C ILE A 82 1.87 -1.47 7.35
N LYS A 83 1.61 -2.78 7.31
CA LYS A 83 1.67 -3.65 8.49
C LYS A 83 2.77 -4.68 8.33
N VAL A 84 3.62 -4.81 9.34
CA VAL A 84 4.65 -5.86 9.41
C VAL A 84 4.40 -6.68 10.65
N ASN A 85 4.32 -8.00 10.51
CA ASN A 85 4.02 -8.94 11.60
C ASN A 85 2.74 -8.59 12.39
N GLY A 86 1.77 -7.93 11.75
CA GLY A 86 0.54 -7.47 12.38
C GLY A 86 0.61 -6.09 13.04
N GLU A 87 1.80 -5.50 13.17
CA GLU A 87 2.02 -4.16 13.72
C GLU A 87 1.90 -3.09 12.65
N ASN A 88 1.32 -1.93 12.99
CA ASN A 88 1.24 -0.79 12.08
C ASN A 88 2.56 -0.03 12.10
N VAL A 89 3.42 -0.24 11.10
CA VAL A 89 4.74 0.42 11.01
C VAL A 89 4.67 1.77 10.30
N PHE A 90 3.69 1.95 9.42
CA PHE A 90 3.42 3.23 8.77
C PHE A 90 1.94 3.37 8.46
N GLN A 91 1.38 4.56 8.68
CA GLN A 91 0.00 4.86 8.32
C GLN A 91 -0.19 6.32 7.94
N ASP A 92 -0.70 6.57 6.72
CA ASP A 92 -1.18 7.89 6.34
C ASP A 92 -2.41 8.28 7.18
N LYS A 93 -2.47 9.54 7.63
CA LYS A 93 -3.62 10.06 8.37
C LYS A 93 -4.86 10.06 7.48
N LEU A 94 -5.84 9.21 7.80
CA LEU A 94 -7.16 9.21 7.15
C LEU A 94 -7.96 10.45 7.55
N SER A 95 -8.61 11.10 6.58
CA SER A 95 -9.60 12.15 6.87
C SER A 95 -10.88 11.54 7.45
N THR A 96 -11.74 12.37 8.05
CA THR A 96 -13.05 11.92 8.57
C THR A 96 -13.91 11.30 7.47
N ILE A 97 -13.85 11.81 6.25
CA ILE A 97 -14.57 11.29 5.09
C ILE A 97 -14.03 9.91 4.72
N ASP A 98 -12.70 9.74 4.60
CA ASP A 98 -12.10 8.44 4.29
C ASP A 98 -12.52 7.36 5.31
N ARG A 99 -12.56 7.72 6.60
CA ARG A 99 -13.01 6.80 7.66
C ARG A 99 -14.47 6.37 7.50
N LEU A 100 -15.33 7.27 7.01
CA LEU A 100 -16.74 6.98 6.78
C LEU A 100 -16.91 6.03 5.59
N VAL A 101 -16.22 6.30 4.48
CA VAL A 101 -16.28 5.47 3.26
C VAL A 101 -15.66 4.09 3.50
N ASN A 102 -14.59 3.98 4.30
CA ASN A 102 -14.00 2.68 4.63
C ASN A 102 -14.99 1.71 5.32
N LYS A 103 -16.01 2.21 6.03
CA LYS A 103 -17.01 1.37 6.70
C LYS A 103 -17.97 0.66 5.75
N VAL A 104 -18.13 1.14 4.52
CA VAL A 104 -19.06 0.55 3.54
C VAL A 104 -18.40 -0.44 2.59
N PHE A 105 -17.07 -0.53 2.58
CA PHE A 105 -16.39 -1.53 1.75
C PHE A 105 -16.52 -2.95 2.35
N PRO A 106 -16.64 -3.99 1.51
CA PRO A 106 -16.58 -5.38 1.96
C PRO A 106 -15.32 -5.64 2.77
N LYS A 107 -15.43 -6.44 3.83
CA LYS A 107 -14.28 -6.91 4.60
C LYS A 107 -13.79 -8.23 4.01
N ASP A 108 -12.48 -8.49 4.16
CA ASP A 108 -11.89 -9.84 3.96
C ASP A 108 -12.55 -10.89 4.87
#